data_AF-A0A3M1IQ06-F1
#
_entry.id   AF-A0A3M1IQ06-F1
#
_cell.length_a   1.000
_cell.length_b   1.000
_cell.length_c   1.000
_cell.angle_alpha   90.00
_cell.angle_beta   90.00
_cell.angle_gamma   90.00
#
_symmetry.space_group_name_H-M   'P 1'
#
loop_
_entity.id
_entity.type
_entity.pdbx_description
1 polymer ?
#
loop_
_entity_poly.entity_id
_entity_poly.type
_entity_poly.pdbx_seq_one_letter_code
_entity_poly.pdbx_strand_id
1 'polypeptide(L)'
;MRVLFLLSACCLVFPAFTQVCNGSLGDNIFQGGDFGRGVANIRLPDPRIAPDYTYAATNPPPEDGSYVLTNSTEAWPGLFPTWLPIGDNSDDPQGYMMVVNASFTPGLFYDQEVTDLCDNTLYEFSVDIINLIRPGVGGHIQPNVSFLLDGMLAFSTGNIPASGAWQTYGFTFTTEPGQSSVRLSLRNDAPGGIGNDLALDNISFRPCGDQALILPPDTAVICEDGAPFPLYATVDGDEFIRSSIQWQRSPDGISGWENIPAARDSVYLHTDFRLGSYYYRFQIAGSEVNLSNPKCRINSNVKVLRVQAREYYRSDTICAGLSVSIGESIYTETGIYTDSLLSVYGCDSIVILDLLVLEDPDLRPSFNLRPPNCFDTNEGEIEIASIRNGIPPYIIQFEDQPLGLNRRFVGLPGDSTYRIQITDATGCMLDTMVFLAAPVPLTLDLGPDQNLLLGESLSLRARTNFAAASYRWTTTVAEQAIPCFQPQGCQEVNWLPLADQYVYLTAEDELGCTITDSAFIAVATPRDVYIPNVFSPNDDGLNDHFMAFGPTPRISSITRLQVLDRWGKLIFDGRELTPGVLREGWDGTVQGKPASIGVYIYQLEVRFLDGFTQTYSGDIMLVR
;
A
#
# COMPACT_ATOMS: atom_id res chain seq x y z
N MET A 1 -1.99 33.79 29.37
CA MET A 1 -1.35 32.50 29.03
C MET A 1 -1.15 32.50 27.52
N ARG A 2 0.03 32.95 27.05
CA ARG A 2 0.36 33.03 25.61
C ARG A 2 0.90 31.67 25.18
N VAL A 3 0.21 30.98 24.28
CA VAL A 3 0.64 29.72 23.71
C VAL A 3 1.48 30.03 22.47
N LEU A 4 2.76 29.68 22.53
CA LEU A 4 3.73 29.82 21.44
C LEU A 4 3.59 28.59 20.54
N PHE A 5 3.17 28.77 19.28
CA PHE A 5 3.23 27.72 18.27
C PHE A 5 4.65 27.65 17.71
N LEU A 6 5.37 26.57 18.01
CA LEU A 6 6.61 26.21 17.33
C LEU A 6 6.25 25.52 16.00
N LEU A 7 6.45 26.22 14.88
CA LEU A 7 6.53 25.57 13.57
C LEU A 7 7.86 24.81 13.49
N SER A 8 7.77 23.49 13.48
CA SER A 8 8.88 22.62 13.09
C SER A 8 9.02 22.69 11.58
N ALA A 9 9.96 23.49 11.10
CA ALA A 9 10.41 23.45 9.72
C ALA A 9 11.21 22.16 9.52
N CYS A 10 10.58 21.15 8.92
CA CYS A 10 11.26 19.96 8.44
C CYS A 10 12.11 20.36 7.23
N CYS A 11 13.34 20.83 7.47
CA CYS A 11 14.36 20.95 6.44
C CYS A 11 14.74 19.54 5.99
N LEU A 12 14.13 19.09 4.89
CA LEU A 12 14.71 18.05 4.05
C LEU A 12 16.03 18.61 3.50
N VAL A 13 17.13 18.27 4.17
CA VAL A 13 18.47 18.47 3.63
C VAL A 13 18.63 17.44 2.52
N PHE A 14 18.38 17.85 1.28
CA PHE A 14 18.98 17.16 0.15
C PHE A 14 20.51 17.31 0.29
N PRO A 15 21.31 16.24 0.16
CA PRO A 15 22.74 16.40 0.07
C PRO A 15 23.02 17.18 -1.22
N ALA A 16 23.37 18.46 -1.06
CA ALA A 16 23.93 19.25 -2.14
C ALA A 16 25.27 18.63 -2.52
N PHE A 17 25.39 18.21 -3.78
CA PHE A 17 26.61 17.72 -4.40
C PHE A 17 27.75 18.70 -4.15
N THR A 18 28.83 18.24 -3.53
CA THR A 18 30.04 19.05 -3.40
C THR A 18 30.98 18.67 -4.52
N GLN A 19 30.99 19.48 -5.59
CA GLN A 19 32.15 19.60 -6.46
C GLN A 19 33.39 19.79 -5.58
N VAL A 20 34.49 19.08 -5.87
CA VAL A 20 35.71 19.15 -5.06
C VAL A 20 36.52 20.40 -5.45
N CYS A 21 36.49 20.75 -6.74
CA CYS A 21 36.97 22.00 -7.31
C CYS A 21 36.11 23.18 -6.82
N ASN A 22 36.74 24.28 -6.38
CA ASN A 22 36.03 25.49 -5.94
C ASN A 22 35.61 26.44 -7.09
N GLY A 23 36.05 26.18 -8.32
CA GLY A 23 35.78 27.05 -9.48
C GLY A 23 34.96 26.37 -10.58
N SER A 24 35.25 26.66 -11.84
CA SER A 24 34.50 26.10 -12.97
C SER A 24 35.18 24.87 -13.56
N LEU A 25 34.37 23.87 -13.95
CA LEU A 25 34.84 22.64 -14.58
C LEU A 25 34.75 22.73 -16.11
N GLY A 26 35.67 22.04 -16.78
CA GLY A 26 35.59 21.77 -18.21
C GLY A 26 34.64 20.65 -18.60
N ASP A 27 34.72 20.27 -19.87
CA ASP A 27 34.00 19.11 -20.39
C ASP A 27 34.55 17.83 -19.74
N ASN A 28 33.69 16.85 -19.44
CA ASN A 28 34.15 15.54 -18.97
C ASN A 28 34.90 14.83 -20.11
N ILE A 29 36.13 14.39 -19.83
CA ILE A 29 36.91 13.65 -20.82
C ILE A 29 36.44 12.20 -20.95
N PHE A 30 35.78 11.66 -19.91
CA PHE A 30 35.11 10.35 -19.94
C PHE A 30 33.61 10.54 -20.18
N GLN A 31 33.19 10.54 -21.45
CA GLN A 31 31.79 10.80 -21.80
C GLN A 31 30.90 9.58 -21.55
N GLY A 32 29.71 9.82 -20.99
CA GLY A 32 28.56 8.89 -21.00
C GLY A 32 28.63 7.72 -20.03
N GLY A 33 28.80 7.97 -18.73
CA GLY A 33 28.73 6.92 -17.71
C GLY A 33 29.79 5.85 -17.92
N ASP A 34 31.05 6.30 -18.03
CA ASP A 34 32.30 5.63 -17.64
C ASP A 34 32.66 4.17 -17.97
N PHE A 35 31.78 3.37 -18.55
CA PHE A 35 32.16 2.07 -19.14
C PHE A 35 31.47 1.81 -20.49
N GLY A 36 30.78 2.82 -21.02
CA GLY A 36 30.14 2.85 -22.33
C GLY A 36 28.65 2.52 -22.27
N ARG A 37 28.04 2.24 -23.42
CA ARG A 37 26.61 1.90 -23.51
C ARG A 37 26.31 0.68 -24.36
N GLY A 38 25.18 0.02 -24.11
CA GLY A 38 24.68 -1.05 -24.97
C GLY A 38 23.42 -1.75 -24.48
N VAL A 39 22.84 -2.55 -25.37
CA VAL A 39 21.59 -3.29 -25.11
C VAL A 39 21.80 -4.63 -24.41
N ALA A 40 22.99 -5.22 -24.53
CA ALA A 40 23.33 -6.46 -23.83
C ALA A 40 23.54 -6.15 -22.35
N ASN A 41 23.22 -7.09 -21.44
CA ASN A 41 23.48 -6.86 -20.02
C ASN A 41 24.99 -6.78 -19.75
N ILE A 42 25.79 -7.64 -20.37
CA ILE A 42 27.26 -7.62 -20.22
C ILE A 42 27.90 -7.00 -21.46
N ARG A 43 28.83 -6.07 -21.25
CA ARG A 43 29.59 -5.45 -22.34
C ARG A 43 30.64 -6.43 -22.90
N LEU A 44 30.78 -6.51 -24.22
CA LEU A 44 31.85 -7.26 -24.89
C LEU A 44 32.46 -6.45 -26.03
N PRO A 45 33.76 -6.62 -26.34
CA PRO A 45 34.74 -7.48 -25.66
C PRO A 45 35.32 -6.85 -24.37
N ASP A 46 36.15 -7.61 -23.64
CA ASP A 46 36.91 -7.13 -22.47
C ASP A 46 37.74 -5.88 -22.82
N PRO A 47 37.54 -4.75 -22.13
CA PRO A 47 38.27 -3.51 -22.41
C PRO A 47 39.69 -3.49 -21.81
N ARG A 48 40.08 -4.50 -21.02
CA ARG A 48 41.40 -4.66 -20.38
C ARG A 48 41.80 -3.49 -19.51
N ILE A 49 40.86 -3.03 -18.68
CA ILE A 49 41.05 -1.88 -17.79
C ILE A 49 41.39 -2.27 -16.35
N ALA A 50 41.38 -3.56 -16.01
CA ALA A 50 41.63 -4.07 -14.67
C ALA A 50 42.79 -5.09 -14.69
N PRO A 51 44.06 -4.65 -14.62
CA PRO A 51 45.21 -5.50 -14.91
C PRO A 51 45.39 -6.67 -13.94
N ASP A 52 44.92 -6.54 -12.70
CA ASP A 52 45.02 -7.59 -11.68
C ASP A 52 43.75 -8.45 -11.56
N TYR A 53 42.75 -8.23 -12.41
CA TYR A 53 41.44 -8.90 -12.36
C TYR A 53 41.09 -9.60 -13.67
N THR A 54 40.32 -10.68 -13.58
CA THR A 54 39.85 -11.43 -14.75
C THR A 54 38.49 -10.92 -15.23
N TYR A 55 38.29 -10.75 -16.53
CA TYR A 55 36.99 -10.31 -17.06
C TYR A 55 35.97 -11.45 -17.14
N ALA A 56 34.87 -11.34 -16.40
CA ALA A 56 33.82 -12.36 -16.30
C ALA A 56 32.74 -12.18 -17.39
N ALA A 57 33.07 -12.56 -18.62
CA ALA A 57 32.25 -12.30 -19.82
C ALA A 57 30.93 -13.08 -19.92
N THR A 58 30.78 -14.24 -19.26
CA THR A 58 29.69 -15.19 -19.58
C THR A 58 28.91 -15.73 -18.39
N ASN A 59 29.44 -15.65 -17.16
CA ASN A 59 28.82 -16.23 -15.96
C ASN A 59 28.84 -15.21 -14.81
N PRO A 60 28.02 -14.15 -14.83
CA PRO A 60 27.81 -13.35 -13.64
C PRO A 60 26.90 -14.09 -12.64
N PRO A 61 27.01 -13.85 -11.32
CA PRO A 61 27.94 -12.91 -10.67
C PRO A 61 29.43 -13.33 -10.80
N PRO A 62 30.37 -12.38 -10.89
CA PRO A 62 31.80 -12.68 -10.99
C PRO A 62 32.32 -13.39 -9.72
N GLU A 63 33.29 -14.29 -9.88
CA GLU A 63 34.07 -14.90 -8.79
C GLU A 63 35.13 -13.93 -8.26
N ASP A 64 35.65 -14.18 -7.05
CA ASP A 64 36.67 -13.35 -6.40
C ASP A 64 37.87 -13.12 -7.32
N GLY A 65 38.30 -11.85 -7.45
CA GLY A 65 39.37 -11.45 -8.37
C GLY A 65 38.92 -11.28 -9.82
N SER A 66 37.60 -11.16 -10.05
CA SER A 66 37.03 -10.90 -11.36
C SER A 66 36.18 -9.62 -11.40
N TYR A 67 36.04 -9.07 -12.60
CA TYR A 67 35.20 -7.90 -12.85
C TYR A 67 34.31 -8.10 -14.08
N VAL A 68 33.23 -7.34 -14.14
CA VAL A 68 32.31 -7.33 -15.27
C VAL A 68 31.77 -5.93 -15.48
N LEU A 69 31.58 -5.54 -16.75
CA LEU A 69 30.86 -4.31 -17.11
C LEU A 69 29.42 -4.68 -17.46
N THR A 70 28.47 -4.17 -16.68
CA THR A 70 27.08 -4.61 -16.73
C THR A 70 26.09 -3.45 -16.62
N ASN A 71 24.92 -3.56 -17.25
CA ASN A 71 23.87 -2.54 -17.09
C ASN A 71 23.02 -2.78 -15.84
N SER A 72 22.88 -4.04 -15.40
CA SER A 72 22.10 -4.41 -14.23
C SER A 72 22.54 -5.74 -13.63
N THR A 73 22.81 -5.74 -12.32
CA THR A 73 23.06 -6.98 -11.56
C THR A 73 21.78 -7.77 -11.28
N GLU A 74 20.61 -7.12 -11.33
CA GLU A 74 19.31 -7.78 -11.13
C GLU A 74 19.02 -8.82 -12.22
N ALA A 75 19.48 -8.57 -13.44
CA ALA A 75 19.30 -9.47 -14.57
C ALA A 75 20.29 -10.66 -14.57
N TRP A 76 21.11 -10.84 -13.53
CA TRP A 76 22.04 -11.96 -13.44
C TRP A 76 21.38 -13.23 -12.89
N PRO A 77 21.56 -14.38 -13.55
CA PRO A 77 21.09 -15.65 -13.02
C PRO A 77 21.91 -16.03 -11.79
N GLY A 78 21.27 -16.03 -10.61
CA GLY A 78 21.92 -16.43 -9.37
C GLY A 78 22.70 -15.32 -8.66
N LEU A 79 22.26 -14.05 -8.78
CA LEU A 79 22.74 -12.94 -7.95
C LEU A 79 22.87 -13.38 -6.48
N PHE A 80 24.03 -13.14 -5.87
CA PHE A 80 24.29 -13.54 -4.49
C PHE A 80 23.24 -12.91 -3.55
N PRO A 81 22.63 -13.67 -2.61
CA PRO A 81 21.58 -13.15 -1.74
C PRO A 81 22.00 -11.93 -0.89
N THR A 82 23.29 -11.79 -0.62
CA THR A 82 23.87 -10.69 0.14
C THR A 82 24.17 -9.45 -0.71
N TRP A 83 24.15 -9.55 -2.04
CA TRP A 83 24.42 -8.46 -2.96
C TRP A 83 23.15 -7.67 -3.33
N LEU A 84 23.31 -6.36 -3.55
CA LEU A 84 22.28 -5.45 -4.00
C LEU A 84 21.91 -5.70 -5.48
N PRO A 85 20.61 -5.67 -5.83
CA PRO A 85 20.18 -5.59 -7.22
C PRO A 85 20.26 -4.12 -7.64
N ILE A 86 21.25 -3.78 -8.45
CA ILE A 86 21.54 -2.41 -8.87
C ILE A 86 21.61 -2.32 -10.39
N GLY A 87 21.25 -1.16 -10.92
CA GLY A 87 21.52 -0.76 -12.28
C GLY A 87 22.68 0.23 -12.35
N ASP A 88 23.07 0.55 -13.58
CA ASP A 88 23.85 1.74 -13.94
C ASP A 88 23.32 3.00 -13.22
N ASN A 89 24.23 3.89 -12.84
CA ASN A 89 23.97 5.10 -12.05
C ASN A 89 23.97 6.38 -12.91
N SER A 90 23.84 6.27 -14.23
CA SER A 90 23.80 7.43 -15.12
C SER A 90 22.37 7.74 -15.62
N ASP A 91 22.20 8.91 -16.26
CA ASP A 91 20.96 9.25 -16.96
C ASP A 91 20.81 8.49 -18.30
N ASP A 92 21.81 7.69 -18.71
CA ASP A 92 21.77 6.86 -19.92
C ASP A 92 21.07 5.53 -19.60
N PRO A 93 19.86 5.26 -20.13
CA PRO A 93 19.15 4.01 -19.84
C PRO A 93 19.83 2.76 -20.43
N GLN A 94 20.91 2.94 -21.20
CA GLN A 94 21.74 1.87 -21.74
C GLN A 94 23.18 1.94 -21.23
N GLY A 95 23.46 2.69 -20.16
CA GLY A 95 24.77 2.77 -19.53
C GLY A 95 25.25 1.43 -18.97
N TYR A 96 26.57 1.31 -18.81
CA TYR A 96 27.21 0.21 -18.13
C TYR A 96 27.96 0.75 -16.91
N MET A 97 27.81 0.07 -15.79
CA MET A 97 28.68 0.22 -14.61
C MET A 97 29.70 -0.90 -14.53
N MET A 98 30.77 -0.68 -13.78
CA MET A 98 31.76 -1.70 -13.46
C MET A 98 31.45 -2.37 -12.13
N VAL A 99 31.30 -3.68 -12.12
CA VAL A 99 31.11 -4.49 -10.91
C VAL A 99 32.34 -5.34 -10.66
N VAL A 100 32.86 -5.28 -9.43
CA VAL A 100 34.10 -5.95 -9.01
C VAL A 100 33.79 -6.88 -7.83
N ASN A 101 34.01 -8.18 -8.03
CA ASN A 101 34.13 -9.12 -6.91
C ASN A 101 35.62 -9.13 -6.51
N ALA A 102 35.91 -8.55 -5.34
CA ALA A 102 37.27 -8.23 -4.97
C ALA A 102 38.13 -9.49 -4.73
N SER A 103 39.41 -9.40 -5.08
CA SER A 103 40.34 -10.52 -4.84
C SER A 103 40.72 -10.64 -3.35
N PHE A 104 41.24 -11.80 -2.95
CA PHE A 104 41.75 -12.00 -1.59
C PHE A 104 42.95 -11.11 -1.23
N THR A 105 43.69 -10.67 -2.25
CA THR A 105 44.84 -9.79 -2.13
C THR A 105 44.52 -8.43 -2.74
N PRO A 106 45.01 -7.31 -2.19
CA PRO A 106 44.88 -6.02 -2.82
C PRO A 106 45.37 -6.02 -4.27
N GLY A 107 44.61 -5.40 -5.16
CA GLY A 107 44.89 -5.39 -6.59
C GLY A 107 44.22 -4.24 -7.32
N LEU A 108 44.77 -3.87 -8.47
CA LEU A 108 44.28 -2.83 -9.36
C LEU A 108 43.08 -3.34 -10.17
N PHE A 109 41.89 -2.90 -9.78
CA PHE A 109 40.66 -3.20 -10.52
C PHE A 109 40.35 -2.14 -11.58
N TYR A 110 41.05 -1.01 -11.61
CA TYR A 110 40.96 -0.04 -12.70
C TYR A 110 42.33 0.59 -12.93
N ASP A 111 42.74 0.72 -14.18
CA ASP A 111 44.01 1.31 -14.57
C ASP A 111 43.91 1.86 -16.00
N GLN A 112 44.11 3.16 -16.16
CA GLN A 112 44.07 3.84 -17.45
C GLN A 112 45.14 4.94 -17.52
N GLU A 113 45.79 5.06 -18.68
CA GLU A 113 46.64 6.20 -18.99
C GLU A 113 45.79 7.30 -19.65
N VAL A 114 45.75 8.47 -19.02
CA VAL A 114 45.08 9.66 -19.54
C VAL A 114 46.13 10.55 -20.19
N THR A 115 46.11 10.64 -21.53
CA THR A 115 47.04 11.44 -22.32
C THR A 115 46.49 12.82 -22.68
N ASP A 116 47.29 13.64 -23.37
CA ASP A 116 46.95 14.98 -23.89
C ASP A 116 46.47 15.97 -22.82
N LEU A 117 46.94 15.77 -21.59
CA LEU A 117 46.76 16.72 -20.49
C LEU A 117 47.62 17.95 -20.73
N CYS A 118 47.19 19.09 -20.18
CA CYS A 118 48.02 20.27 -20.13
C CYS A 118 48.85 20.25 -18.86
N ASP A 119 50.08 20.73 -18.97
CA ASP A 119 50.96 20.92 -17.82
C ASP A 119 50.49 22.11 -16.97
N ASN A 120 50.89 22.13 -15.70
CA ASN A 120 50.50 23.17 -14.74
C ASN A 120 48.98 23.42 -14.70
N THR A 121 48.17 22.39 -14.94
CA THR A 121 46.72 22.50 -15.04
C THR A 121 46.10 21.72 -13.90
N LEU A 122 45.16 22.35 -13.19
CA LEU A 122 44.41 21.73 -12.13
C LEU A 122 43.31 20.85 -12.75
N TYR A 123 43.21 19.61 -12.28
CA TYR A 123 42.21 18.64 -12.68
C TYR A 123 41.43 18.16 -11.47
N GLU A 124 40.16 17.84 -11.69
CA GLU A 124 39.31 17.11 -10.77
C GLU A 124 39.05 15.71 -11.32
N PHE A 125 39.23 14.71 -10.47
CA PHE A 125 38.73 13.36 -10.68
C PHE A 125 37.61 13.06 -9.68
N SER A 126 36.52 12.47 -10.15
CA SER A 126 35.47 11.91 -9.30
C SER A 126 34.89 10.63 -9.88
N VAL A 127 34.30 9.79 -9.03
CA VAL A 127 33.64 8.55 -9.40
C VAL A 127 32.60 8.20 -8.34
N ASP A 128 31.48 7.62 -8.76
CA ASP A 128 30.49 7.07 -7.85
C ASP A 128 30.86 5.63 -7.53
N ILE A 129 30.87 5.28 -6.25
CA ILE A 129 31.17 3.93 -5.77
C ILE A 129 30.06 3.48 -4.82
N ILE A 130 29.62 2.23 -4.97
CA ILE A 130 28.69 1.58 -4.06
C ILE A 130 29.29 0.28 -3.53
N ASN A 131 29.09 0.04 -2.24
CA ASN A 131 29.34 -1.27 -1.63
C ASN A 131 28.17 -2.20 -1.99
N LEU A 132 28.45 -3.33 -2.63
CA LEU A 132 27.42 -4.25 -3.12
C LEU A 132 26.69 -4.98 -1.99
N ILE A 133 27.24 -5.03 -0.78
CA ILE A 133 26.61 -5.70 0.35
C ILE A 133 25.34 -4.95 0.78
N ARG A 134 24.24 -5.69 0.91
CA ARG A 134 22.95 -5.14 1.35
C ARG A 134 23.05 -4.53 2.76
N PRO A 135 22.39 -3.38 3.00
CA PRO A 135 22.28 -2.82 4.34
C PRO A 135 21.75 -3.83 5.37
N GLY A 136 22.41 -3.91 6.52
CA GLY A 136 22.03 -4.81 7.61
C GLY A 136 22.61 -6.23 7.52
N VAL A 137 23.30 -6.59 6.44
CA VAL A 137 24.04 -7.85 6.35
C VAL A 137 25.37 -7.73 7.09
N GLY A 138 25.53 -8.47 8.18
CA GLY A 138 26.75 -8.50 9.00
C GLY A 138 27.82 -9.47 8.47
N GLY A 139 29.03 -9.40 9.04
CA GLY A 139 30.11 -10.37 8.79
C GLY A 139 30.81 -10.27 7.43
N HIS A 140 30.56 -9.20 6.68
CA HIS A 140 31.20 -8.93 5.39
C HIS A 140 32.25 -7.82 5.52
N ILE A 141 33.33 -7.96 4.77
CA ILE A 141 34.40 -6.95 4.71
C ILE A 141 33.91 -5.75 3.92
N GLN A 142 34.20 -4.54 4.40
CA GLN A 142 33.86 -3.31 3.70
C GLN A 142 34.94 -2.97 2.67
N PRO A 143 34.55 -2.56 1.45
CA PRO A 143 35.52 -2.07 0.48
C PRO A 143 36.29 -0.86 0.96
N ASN A 144 37.54 -0.76 0.52
CA ASN A 144 38.38 0.38 0.80
C ASN A 144 39.23 0.65 -0.44
N VAL A 145 38.94 1.75 -1.14
CA VAL A 145 39.56 2.07 -2.43
C VAL A 145 40.58 3.19 -2.27
N SER A 146 41.79 2.94 -2.76
CA SER A 146 42.85 3.92 -2.97
C SER A 146 42.94 4.33 -4.43
N PHE A 147 43.11 5.63 -4.64
CA PHE A 147 43.25 6.29 -5.93
C PHE A 147 44.72 6.64 -6.10
N LEU A 148 45.33 6.14 -7.16
CA LEU A 148 46.74 6.27 -7.44
C LEU A 148 46.92 7.12 -8.70
N LEU A 149 47.85 8.08 -8.64
CA LEU A 149 48.37 8.80 -9.80
C LEU A 149 49.83 8.43 -9.99
N ASP A 150 50.17 7.88 -11.15
CA ASP A 150 51.52 7.41 -11.50
C ASP A 150 52.10 6.46 -10.42
N GLY A 151 51.22 5.65 -9.80
CA GLY A 151 51.56 4.70 -8.74
C GLY A 151 51.65 5.29 -7.32
N MET A 152 51.47 6.60 -7.16
CA MET A 152 51.50 7.28 -5.86
C MET A 152 50.08 7.50 -5.34
N LEU A 153 49.87 7.31 -4.03
CA LEU A 153 48.57 7.51 -3.39
C LEU A 153 48.15 8.99 -3.46
N ALA A 154 47.05 9.25 -4.17
CA ALA A 154 46.46 10.58 -4.30
C ALA A 154 45.27 10.77 -3.34
N PHE A 155 44.43 9.76 -3.18
CA PHE A 155 43.25 9.80 -2.31
C PHE A 155 42.89 8.39 -1.81
N SER A 156 42.20 8.32 -0.66
CA SER A 156 41.64 7.06 -0.15
C SER A 156 40.23 7.31 0.37
N THR A 157 39.30 6.42 0.00
CA THR A 157 37.91 6.43 0.50
C THR A 157 37.80 6.09 1.98
N GLY A 158 38.79 5.40 2.56
CA GLY A 158 38.57 4.67 3.80
C GLY A 158 37.60 3.50 3.58
N ASN A 159 36.94 3.02 4.63
CA ASN A 159 35.96 1.94 4.48
C ASN A 159 34.64 2.49 3.92
N ILE A 160 34.17 1.91 2.81
CA ILE A 160 32.93 2.25 2.13
C ILE A 160 31.77 1.49 2.80
N PRO A 161 30.81 2.18 3.43
CA PRO A 161 29.74 1.53 4.17
C PRO A 161 28.71 0.86 3.24
N ALA A 162 28.12 -0.25 3.71
CA ALA A 162 26.98 -0.92 3.09
C ALA A 162 25.68 -0.10 3.26
N SER A 163 25.64 1.08 2.65
CA SER A 163 24.55 2.06 2.80
C SER A 163 23.36 1.80 1.88
N GLY A 164 23.56 1.01 0.81
CA GLY A 164 22.55 0.80 -0.22
C GLY A 164 22.41 1.96 -1.22
N ALA A 165 23.32 2.94 -1.17
CA ALA A 165 23.34 4.09 -2.05
C ALA A 165 24.73 4.30 -2.65
N TRP A 166 24.76 4.83 -3.87
CA TRP A 166 25.97 5.31 -4.54
C TRP A 166 26.57 6.51 -3.78
N GLN A 167 27.89 6.57 -3.72
CA GLN A 167 28.63 7.65 -3.06
C GLN A 167 29.72 8.18 -3.98
N THR A 168 29.72 9.49 -4.21
CA THR A 168 30.74 10.14 -5.02
C THR A 168 32.02 10.36 -4.20
N TYR A 169 33.13 9.90 -4.73
CA TYR A 169 34.47 10.14 -4.21
C TYR A 169 35.28 10.88 -5.26
N GLY A 170 36.10 11.84 -4.84
CA GLY A 170 36.91 12.60 -5.76
C GLY A 170 38.02 13.39 -5.08
N PHE A 171 38.95 13.85 -5.89
CA PHE A 171 40.07 14.66 -5.46
C PHE A 171 40.55 15.55 -6.62
N THR A 172 41.30 16.59 -6.28
CA THR A 172 41.94 17.47 -7.25
C THR A 172 43.44 17.26 -7.27
N PHE A 173 44.08 17.43 -8.42
CA PHE A 173 45.53 17.40 -8.55
C PHE A 173 45.98 18.34 -9.68
N THR A 174 47.24 18.78 -9.62
CA THR A 174 47.83 19.65 -10.65
C THR A 174 48.92 18.88 -11.37
N THR A 175 48.91 18.91 -12.70
CA THR A 175 49.99 18.34 -13.53
C THR A 175 51.28 19.12 -13.36
N GLU A 176 52.41 18.42 -13.33
CA GLU A 176 53.73 19.05 -13.26
C GLU A 176 54.10 19.76 -14.58
N PRO A 177 55.06 20.70 -14.57
CA PRO A 177 55.58 21.31 -15.80
C PRO A 177 56.03 20.27 -16.84
N GLY A 178 55.50 20.36 -18.07
CA GLY A 178 55.75 19.40 -19.14
C GLY A 178 55.03 18.04 -19.02
N GLN A 179 54.24 17.80 -17.97
CA GLN A 179 53.47 16.56 -17.82
C GLN A 179 52.21 16.59 -18.70
N SER A 180 52.17 15.70 -19.71
CA SER A 180 51.05 15.59 -20.65
C SER A 180 50.24 14.30 -20.51
N SER A 181 50.61 13.43 -19.56
CA SER A 181 49.83 12.25 -19.22
C SER A 181 49.95 11.91 -17.74
N VAL A 182 48.93 11.23 -17.23
CA VAL A 182 48.93 10.58 -15.90
C VAL A 182 48.36 9.18 -16.04
N ARG A 183 48.89 8.23 -15.29
CA ARG A 183 48.26 6.92 -15.11
C ARG A 183 47.40 6.94 -13.87
N LEU A 184 46.09 6.83 -14.08
CA LEU A 184 45.10 6.75 -13.02
C LEU A 184 44.78 5.29 -12.72
N SER A 185 44.98 4.87 -11.47
CA SER A 185 44.69 3.50 -11.04
C SER A 185 43.83 3.49 -9.76
N LEU A 186 42.88 2.56 -9.67
CA LEU A 186 42.08 2.31 -8.48
C LEU A 186 42.45 0.93 -7.92
N ARG A 187 42.84 0.90 -6.64
CA ARG A 187 43.21 -0.30 -5.91
C ARG A 187 42.24 -0.54 -4.79
N ASN A 188 41.76 -1.78 -4.65
CA ASN A 188 41.02 -2.18 -3.46
C ASN A 188 42.02 -2.66 -2.39
N ASP A 189 42.08 -1.95 -1.27
CA ASP A 189 43.00 -2.17 -0.14
C ASP A 189 42.43 -3.07 0.95
N ALA A 190 41.13 -3.36 0.93
CA ALA A 190 40.53 -4.19 1.95
C ALA A 190 41.03 -5.65 1.89
N PRO A 191 41.15 -6.31 3.05
CA PRO A 191 41.65 -7.69 3.12
C PRO A 191 40.68 -8.66 2.43
N GLY A 192 41.21 -9.76 1.90
CA GLY A 192 40.41 -10.82 1.32
C GLY A 192 39.44 -11.51 2.27
N GLY A 193 38.40 -12.14 1.71
CA GLY A 193 37.39 -12.88 2.46
C GLY A 193 35.99 -12.69 1.87
N ILE A 194 34.96 -12.90 2.69
CA ILE A 194 33.56 -12.72 2.28
C ILE A 194 33.23 -11.21 2.29
N GLY A 195 32.87 -10.65 1.14
CA GLY A 195 32.57 -9.22 0.95
C GLY A 195 33.70 -8.50 0.22
N ASN A 196 33.88 -7.20 0.51
CA ASN A 196 34.81 -6.31 -0.20
C ASN A 196 34.39 -6.01 -1.67
N ASP A 197 33.15 -6.35 -2.02
CA ASP A 197 32.62 -6.21 -3.37
C ASP A 197 32.02 -4.82 -3.60
N LEU A 198 32.30 -4.25 -4.76
CA LEU A 198 31.87 -2.89 -5.10
C LEU A 198 31.43 -2.78 -6.54
N ALA A 199 30.62 -1.77 -6.82
CA ALA A 199 30.46 -1.26 -8.17
C ALA A 199 30.91 0.19 -8.23
N LEU A 200 31.41 0.60 -9.39
CA LEU A 200 31.72 2.00 -9.69
C LEU A 200 31.07 2.43 -11.00
N ASP A 201 30.71 3.71 -11.05
CA ASP A 201 30.05 4.36 -12.17
C ASP A 201 30.28 5.89 -12.14
N ASN A 202 29.85 6.60 -13.18
CA ASN A 202 30.01 8.04 -13.40
C ASN A 202 31.42 8.61 -13.18
N ILE A 203 32.48 7.91 -13.61
CA ILE A 203 33.83 8.51 -13.68
C ILE A 203 33.79 9.85 -14.44
N SER A 204 34.25 10.88 -13.74
CA SER A 204 34.45 12.23 -14.25
C SER A 204 35.90 12.63 -14.06
N PHE A 205 36.51 13.11 -15.13
CA PHE A 205 37.83 13.71 -15.11
C PHE A 205 37.76 14.99 -15.93
N ARG A 206 38.00 16.13 -15.28
CA ARG A 206 37.74 17.45 -15.87
C ARG A 206 38.85 18.42 -15.48
N PRO A 207 39.28 19.33 -16.39
CA PRO A 207 40.06 20.47 -15.95
C PRO A 207 39.20 21.33 -15.01
N CYS A 208 39.84 21.87 -13.99
CA CYS A 208 39.29 22.76 -12.99
C CYS A 208 40.10 24.06 -13.03
N GLY A 209 39.44 25.20 -12.86
CA GLY A 209 40.09 26.50 -12.78
C GLY A 209 39.16 27.53 -12.18
N ASP A 210 39.53 28.80 -12.26
CA ASP A 210 38.74 29.93 -11.75
C ASP A 210 37.25 29.90 -12.10
N GLN A 211 36.44 30.60 -11.31
CA GLN A 211 35.00 30.64 -11.52
C GLN A 211 34.64 31.47 -12.76
N ALA A 212 34.15 30.81 -13.81
CA ALA A 212 33.73 31.41 -15.06
C ALA A 212 32.20 31.61 -15.07
N LEU A 213 31.76 32.87 -15.19
CA LEU A 213 30.36 33.28 -15.11
C LEU A 213 29.92 34.16 -16.27
N ILE A 214 28.71 33.94 -16.78
CA ILE A 214 28.00 34.87 -17.64
C ILE A 214 27.11 35.74 -16.76
N LEU A 215 27.34 37.05 -16.79
CA LEU A 215 26.55 38.02 -16.02
C LEU A 215 25.49 38.73 -16.89
N PRO A 216 24.30 39.04 -16.33
CA PRO A 216 23.81 38.56 -15.02
C PRO A 216 23.55 37.04 -15.04
N PRO A 217 23.67 36.32 -13.91
CA PRO A 217 23.60 34.86 -13.89
C PRO A 217 22.16 34.34 -14.06
N ASP A 218 21.16 35.13 -13.68
CA ASP A 218 19.75 34.76 -13.77
C ASP A 218 19.26 34.63 -15.21
N THR A 219 18.15 33.93 -15.41
CA THR A 219 17.48 33.88 -16.72
C THR A 219 17.10 35.30 -17.14
N ALA A 220 17.52 35.71 -18.34
CA ALA A 220 17.09 36.98 -18.92
C ALA A 220 15.85 36.77 -19.78
N VAL A 221 14.88 37.69 -19.71
CA VAL A 221 13.69 37.72 -20.56
C VAL A 221 13.74 38.99 -21.39
N ILE A 222 13.59 38.86 -22.71
CA ILE A 222 13.60 39.98 -23.67
C ILE A 222 12.43 39.84 -24.64
N CYS A 223 12.03 40.95 -25.26
CA CYS A 223 10.87 40.99 -26.15
C CYS A 223 11.30 40.83 -27.63
N GLU A 224 10.39 40.34 -28.47
CA GLU A 224 10.65 40.09 -29.90
C GLU A 224 11.03 41.34 -30.72
N ASP A 225 10.70 42.55 -30.24
CA ASP A 225 11.06 43.85 -30.82
C ASP A 225 12.19 44.57 -30.04
N GLY A 226 12.91 43.84 -29.19
CA GLY A 226 13.97 44.37 -28.34
C GLY A 226 15.25 44.80 -29.06
N ALA A 227 16.14 45.47 -28.33
CA ALA A 227 17.49 45.81 -28.78
C ALA A 227 18.49 44.67 -28.48
N PRO A 228 19.64 44.59 -29.20
CA PRO A 228 20.65 43.57 -28.95
C PRO A 228 21.03 43.43 -27.47
N PHE A 229 21.00 42.21 -26.94
CA PHE A 229 21.19 41.93 -25.52
C PHE A 229 22.65 41.51 -25.24
N PRO A 230 23.42 42.25 -24.40
CA PRO A 230 24.80 41.90 -24.10
C PRO A 230 24.91 40.79 -23.06
N LEU A 231 25.79 39.83 -23.33
CA LEU A 231 26.21 38.77 -22.42
C LEU A 231 27.68 38.97 -22.06
N TYR A 232 27.97 39.11 -20.77
CA TYR A 232 29.31 39.44 -20.27
C TYR A 232 30.00 38.20 -19.73
N ALA A 233 31.11 37.80 -20.33
CA ALA A 233 32.00 36.78 -19.79
C ALA A 233 32.83 37.39 -18.64
N THR A 234 32.67 36.83 -17.45
CA THR A 234 33.35 37.25 -16.22
C THR A 234 34.09 36.06 -15.64
N VAL A 235 35.30 36.30 -15.15
CA VAL A 235 36.13 35.28 -14.48
C VAL A 235 36.53 35.86 -13.14
N ASP A 236 36.26 35.12 -12.06
CA ASP A 236 36.66 35.48 -10.70
C ASP A 236 37.87 34.64 -10.28
N GLY A 237 39.06 35.24 -10.36
CA GLY A 237 40.35 34.61 -10.05
C GLY A 237 41.53 35.19 -10.85
N ASP A 238 42.73 34.69 -10.56
CA ASP A 238 44.01 35.19 -11.10
C ASP A 238 44.68 34.19 -12.08
N GLU A 239 44.12 33.00 -12.32
CA GLU A 239 44.74 31.98 -13.18
C GLU A 239 44.67 32.34 -14.67
N PHE A 240 43.71 33.20 -15.04
CA PHE A 240 43.38 33.52 -16.44
C PHE A 240 43.65 34.98 -16.86
N ILE A 241 44.65 35.64 -16.28
CA ILE A 241 44.99 37.07 -16.56
C ILE A 241 45.27 37.37 -18.06
N ARG A 242 45.58 36.35 -18.88
CA ARG A 242 45.63 36.41 -20.35
C ARG A 242 44.90 35.23 -20.99
N SER A 243 43.59 35.21 -20.88
CA SER A 243 42.76 34.11 -21.38
C SER A 243 42.28 34.26 -22.82
N SER A 244 42.16 33.14 -23.53
CA SER A 244 41.38 33.05 -24.76
C SER A 244 39.95 32.58 -24.43
N ILE A 245 38.94 33.23 -25.02
CA ILE A 245 37.51 32.93 -24.84
C ILE A 245 36.90 32.44 -26.16
N GLN A 246 35.98 31.48 -26.08
CA GLN A 246 35.12 31.09 -27.20
C GLN A 246 33.68 30.88 -26.71
N TRP A 247 32.74 31.67 -27.22
CA TRP A 247 31.32 31.51 -26.91
C TRP A 247 30.73 30.31 -27.65
N GLN A 248 29.78 29.64 -26.98
CA GLN A 248 29.02 28.51 -27.51
C GLN A 248 27.52 28.70 -27.27
N ARG A 249 26.73 28.03 -28.11
CA ARG A 249 25.27 27.91 -27.94
C ARG A 249 24.86 26.44 -27.95
N SER A 250 23.71 26.15 -27.35
CA SER A 250 23.12 24.81 -27.33
C SER A 250 21.61 24.90 -27.61
N PRO A 251 21.00 23.86 -28.21
CA PRO A 251 19.55 23.76 -28.38
C PRO A 251 18.78 23.54 -27.06
N ASP A 252 19.41 22.95 -26.04
CA ASP A 252 18.75 22.49 -24.80
C ASP A 252 19.45 22.97 -23.50
N GLY A 253 20.64 23.55 -23.61
CA GLY A 253 21.47 23.98 -22.48
C GLY A 253 22.23 22.85 -21.78
N ILE A 254 22.17 21.63 -22.29
CA ILE A 254 22.78 20.42 -21.71
C ILE A 254 23.78 19.82 -22.69
N SER A 255 23.36 19.60 -23.93
CA SER A 255 24.10 18.89 -24.98
C SER A 255 24.19 19.72 -26.27
N GLY A 256 24.86 19.21 -27.30
CA GLY A 256 24.89 19.87 -28.62
C GLY A 256 25.52 21.26 -28.63
N TRP A 257 26.52 21.49 -27.77
CA TRP A 257 27.23 22.77 -27.70
C TRP A 257 28.05 23.02 -28.96
N GLU A 258 27.76 24.13 -29.64
CA GLU A 258 28.44 24.56 -30.87
C GLU A 258 29.12 25.92 -30.68
N ASN A 259 30.33 26.07 -31.21
CA ASN A 259 31.03 27.36 -31.24
C ASN A 259 30.27 28.38 -32.07
N ILE A 260 30.06 29.56 -31.49
CA ILE A 260 29.54 30.71 -32.22
C ILE A 260 30.69 31.32 -33.04
N PRO A 261 30.60 31.38 -34.37
CA PRO A 261 31.69 31.87 -35.21
C PRO A 261 32.16 33.27 -34.80
N ALA A 262 33.48 33.45 -34.69
CA ALA A 262 34.15 34.70 -34.34
C ALA A 262 33.79 35.33 -32.97
N ALA A 263 32.98 34.67 -32.13
CA ALA A 263 32.61 35.16 -30.81
C ALA A 263 33.71 34.83 -29.79
N ARG A 264 34.75 35.67 -29.75
CA ARG A 264 35.95 35.51 -28.90
C ARG A 264 36.20 36.66 -27.92
N ASP A 265 35.36 37.68 -27.97
CA ASP A 265 35.43 38.83 -27.06
C ASP A 265 34.79 38.51 -25.70
N SER A 266 35.11 39.32 -24.70
CA SER A 266 34.50 39.23 -23.36
C SER A 266 33.00 39.60 -23.34
N VAL A 267 32.47 40.15 -24.43
CA VAL A 267 31.05 40.47 -24.59
C VAL A 267 30.53 39.84 -25.87
N TYR A 268 29.45 39.06 -25.76
CA TYR A 268 28.69 38.57 -26.91
C TYR A 268 27.32 39.25 -26.96
N LEU A 269 26.91 39.70 -28.15
CA LEU A 269 25.60 40.33 -28.37
C LEU A 269 24.63 39.31 -28.96
N HIS A 270 23.56 39.02 -28.23
CA HIS A 270 22.43 38.29 -28.76
C HIS A 270 21.57 39.18 -29.67
N THR A 271 21.21 38.68 -30.85
CA THR A 271 20.50 39.42 -31.90
C THR A 271 19.35 38.64 -32.56
N ASP A 272 19.03 37.43 -32.09
CA ASP A 272 17.98 36.58 -32.66
C ASP A 272 16.70 36.63 -31.83
N PHE A 273 15.78 37.51 -32.21
CA PHE A 273 14.55 37.78 -31.46
C PHE A 273 13.36 36.89 -31.86
N ARG A 274 13.63 35.68 -32.37
CA ARG A 274 12.54 34.70 -32.60
C ARG A 274 12.09 34.15 -31.25
N LEU A 275 10.79 33.91 -31.11
CA LEU A 275 10.22 33.35 -29.89
C LEU A 275 10.88 32.02 -29.54
N GLY A 276 11.33 31.89 -28.29
CA GLY A 276 12.03 30.69 -27.84
C GLY A 276 12.98 30.94 -26.67
N SER A 277 13.69 29.88 -26.29
CA SER A 277 14.75 29.93 -25.30
C SER A 277 16.09 29.70 -26.00
N TYR A 278 17.09 30.51 -25.63
CA TYR A 278 18.46 30.45 -26.12
C TYR A 278 19.39 30.14 -24.96
N TYR A 279 20.31 29.19 -25.18
CA TYR A 279 21.24 28.72 -24.17
C TYR A 279 22.67 29.06 -24.60
N TYR A 280 23.40 29.75 -23.72
CA TYR A 280 24.76 30.19 -23.97
C TYR A 280 25.70 29.72 -22.87
N ARG A 281 26.94 29.41 -23.24
CA ARG A 281 28.09 29.28 -22.34
C ARG A 281 29.32 29.85 -23.05
N PHE A 282 30.41 30.09 -22.35
CA PHE A 282 31.71 30.30 -22.97
C PHE A 282 32.75 29.34 -22.42
N GLN A 283 33.73 29.02 -23.24
CA GLN A 283 34.91 28.24 -22.85
C GLN A 283 36.08 29.19 -22.65
N ILE A 284 36.93 28.89 -21.68
CA ILE A 284 38.10 29.71 -21.36
C ILE A 284 39.32 28.85 -21.03
N ALA A 285 40.48 29.30 -21.50
CA ALA A 285 41.78 28.71 -21.20
C ALA A 285 42.88 29.79 -21.23
N GLY A 286 44.05 29.48 -20.66
CA GLY A 286 45.20 30.41 -20.59
C GLY A 286 45.89 30.70 -21.94
N SER A 287 45.51 30.03 -23.03
CA SER A 287 46.01 30.30 -24.38
C SER A 287 45.05 29.76 -25.45
N GLU A 288 45.21 30.21 -26.70
CA GLU A 288 44.42 29.72 -27.84
C GLU A 288 44.66 28.23 -28.14
N VAL A 289 45.89 27.76 -27.89
CA VAL A 289 46.26 26.35 -28.04
C VAL A 289 45.51 25.51 -27.00
N ASN A 290 45.51 25.96 -25.74
CA ASN A 290 44.80 25.27 -24.65
C ASN A 290 43.28 25.35 -24.86
N LEU A 291 42.77 26.46 -25.39
CA LEU A 291 41.34 26.59 -25.70
C LEU A 291 40.90 25.62 -26.80
N SER A 292 41.80 25.24 -27.71
CA SER A 292 41.54 24.23 -28.74
C SER A 292 41.60 22.80 -28.20
N ASN A 293 42.26 22.57 -27.05
CA ASN A 293 42.30 21.28 -26.37
C ASN A 293 41.17 21.17 -25.33
N PRO A 294 40.16 20.30 -25.51
CA PRO A 294 39.06 20.15 -24.56
C PRO A 294 39.52 19.73 -23.15
N LYS A 295 40.70 19.11 -23.02
CA LYS A 295 41.26 18.70 -21.73
C LYS A 295 41.92 19.85 -20.97
N CYS A 296 41.92 21.07 -21.49
CA CYS A 296 42.68 22.20 -20.93
C CYS A 296 41.88 23.49 -20.77
N ARG A 297 40.56 23.40 -20.92
CA ARG A 297 39.65 24.55 -20.88
C ARG A 297 38.48 24.26 -19.97
N ILE A 298 38.01 25.29 -19.29
CA ILE A 298 36.85 25.22 -18.42
C ILE A 298 35.64 25.87 -19.10
N ASN A 299 34.44 25.51 -18.64
CA ASN A 299 33.19 26.06 -19.14
C ASN A 299 32.57 27.01 -18.11
N SER A 300 31.98 28.11 -18.58
CA SER A 300 31.14 28.95 -17.73
C SER A 300 29.85 28.24 -17.31
N ASN A 301 29.09 28.85 -16.39
CA ASN A 301 27.69 28.51 -16.20
C ASN A 301 26.88 28.65 -17.51
N VAL A 302 25.73 27.98 -17.55
CA VAL A 302 24.77 28.12 -18.65
C VAL A 302 23.88 29.34 -18.42
N LYS A 303 23.85 30.24 -19.39
CA LYS A 303 22.95 31.39 -19.44
C LYS A 303 21.73 31.07 -20.28
N VAL A 304 20.54 31.27 -19.70
CA VAL A 304 19.26 31.17 -20.40
C VAL A 304 18.74 32.55 -20.75
N LEU A 305 18.36 32.74 -22.01
CA LEU A 305 17.70 33.94 -22.52
C LEU A 305 16.37 33.54 -23.18
N ARG A 306 15.25 34.12 -22.74
CA ARG A 306 13.90 33.83 -23.27
C ARG A 306 13.39 35.01 -24.06
N VAL A 307 13.00 34.78 -25.32
CA VAL A 307 12.34 35.76 -26.16
C VAL A 307 10.84 35.51 -26.16
N GLN A 308 10.05 36.52 -25.78
CA GLN A 308 8.60 36.45 -25.63
C GLN A 308 7.86 37.45 -26.53
N ALA A 309 6.61 37.14 -26.85
CA ALA A 309 5.72 37.97 -27.65
C ALA A 309 5.07 39.09 -26.80
N ARG A 310 4.69 40.19 -27.45
CA ARG A 310 4.13 41.39 -26.79
C ARG A 310 2.61 41.33 -26.58
N GLU A 311 1.87 40.64 -27.44
CA GLU A 311 0.41 40.50 -27.36
C GLU A 311 -0.01 39.06 -27.08
N TYR A 312 -0.95 38.88 -26.16
CA TYR A 312 -1.55 37.58 -25.83
C TYR A 312 -3.06 37.61 -26.05
N TYR A 313 -3.55 36.82 -26.99
CA TYR A 313 -4.97 36.64 -27.26
C TYR A 313 -5.50 35.45 -26.46
N ARG A 314 -6.54 35.69 -25.64
CA ARG A 314 -7.29 34.65 -24.92
C ARG A 314 -8.74 34.71 -25.35
N SER A 315 -9.33 33.57 -25.69
CA SER A 315 -10.78 33.43 -25.81
C SER A 315 -11.27 32.55 -24.66
N ASP A 316 -12.36 32.94 -24.03
CA ASP A 316 -12.96 32.20 -22.91
C ASP A 316 -14.48 32.16 -23.03
N THR A 317 -15.11 31.12 -22.50
CA THR A 317 -16.57 30.98 -22.50
C THR A 317 -17.03 30.50 -21.13
N ILE A 318 -17.85 31.29 -20.45
CA ILE A 318 -18.31 31.03 -19.08
C ILE A 318 -19.84 31.05 -18.97
N CYS A 319 -20.38 30.41 -17.93
CA CYS A 319 -21.78 30.53 -17.56
C CYS A 319 -22.10 31.88 -16.89
N ALA A 320 -23.34 32.35 -17.04
CA ALA A 320 -23.85 33.53 -16.36
C ALA A 320 -23.68 33.42 -14.84
N GLY A 321 -23.17 34.49 -14.23
CA GLY A 321 -22.86 34.54 -12.79
C GLY A 321 -21.43 34.13 -12.43
N LEU A 322 -20.65 33.59 -13.37
CA LEU A 322 -19.21 33.37 -13.21
C LEU A 322 -18.40 34.61 -13.65
N SER A 323 -17.10 34.60 -13.36
CA SER A 323 -16.19 35.68 -13.71
C SER A 323 -14.82 35.18 -14.16
N VAL A 324 -14.20 35.88 -15.10
CA VAL A 324 -12.78 35.68 -15.47
C VAL A 324 -11.97 36.86 -14.97
N SER A 325 -10.84 36.59 -14.31
CA SER A 325 -9.90 37.63 -13.87
C SER A 325 -8.67 37.69 -14.79
N ILE A 326 -8.30 38.90 -15.23
CA ILE A 326 -7.04 39.20 -15.91
C ILE A 326 -6.33 40.28 -15.09
N GLY A 327 -5.21 39.95 -14.44
CA GLY A 327 -4.55 40.87 -13.51
C GLY A 327 -5.46 41.21 -12.32
N GLU A 328 -5.72 42.50 -12.12
CA GLU A 328 -6.66 42.99 -11.09
C GLU A 328 -8.10 43.15 -11.64
N SER A 329 -8.31 43.06 -12.96
CA SER A 329 -9.60 43.25 -13.60
C SER A 329 -10.43 41.97 -13.58
N ILE A 330 -11.73 42.10 -13.30
CA ILE A 330 -12.71 40.99 -13.25
C ILE A 330 -13.81 41.26 -14.26
N TYR A 331 -14.05 40.30 -15.16
CA TYR A 331 -15.04 40.39 -16.24
C TYR A 331 -16.15 39.36 -16.06
N THR A 332 -17.40 39.80 -16.23
CA THR A 332 -18.63 38.99 -16.03
C THR A 332 -19.63 39.09 -17.19
N GLU A 333 -19.34 39.90 -18.20
CA GLU A 333 -20.23 40.14 -19.36
C GLU A 333 -19.51 39.81 -20.68
N THR A 334 -20.27 39.41 -21.69
CA THR A 334 -19.74 39.12 -23.04
C THR A 334 -19.10 40.37 -23.65
N GLY A 335 -17.88 40.24 -24.16
CA GLY A 335 -17.18 41.35 -24.81
C GLY A 335 -15.71 41.07 -25.07
N ILE A 336 -15.07 42.00 -25.79
CA ILE A 336 -13.61 42.00 -26.02
C ILE A 336 -12.99 43.03 -25.08
N TYR A 337 -12.10 42.57 -24.20
CA TYR A 337 -11.41 43.36 -23.20
C TYR A 337 -9.91 43.42 -23.50
N THR A 338 -9.28 44.55 -23.19
CA THR A 338 -7.84 44.74 -23.35
C THR A 338 -7.25 45.20 -22.04
N ASP A 339 -6.30 44.42 -21.50
CA ASP A 339 -5.62 44.70 -20.24
C ASP A 339 -4.10 44.70 -20.44
N SER A 340 -3.38 45.52 -19.67
CA SER A 340 -1.92 45.59 -19.72
C SER A 340 -1.33 45.01 -18.44
N LEU A 341 -0.73 43.82 -18.55
CA LEU A 341 -0.03 43.22 -17.43
C LEU A 341 1.39 43.80 -17.35
N LEU A 342 1.62 44.63 -16.33
CA LEU A 342 2.92 45.20 -16.02
C LEU A 342 3.85 44.15 -15.42
N SER A 343 4.73 43.60 -16.25
CA SER A 343 5.90 42.85 -15.76
C SER A 343 6.99 43.83 -15.30
N VAL A 344 7.53 43.61 -14.09
CA VAL A 344 8.72 44.31 -13.57
C VAL A 344 9.96 44.15 -14.48
N TYR A 345 9.94 43.19 -15.41
CA TYR A 345 11.06 42.83 -16.28
C TYR A 345 10.92 43.30 -17.74
N GLY A 346 9.92 44.12 -18.08
CA GLY A 346 9.99 44.98 -19.28
C GLY A 346 9.41 44.45 -20.58
N CYS A 347 8.70 43.31 -20.61
CA CYS A 347 7.73 43.03 -21.67
C CYS A 347 6.34 43.32 -21.13
N ASP A 348 5.72 44.41 -21.61
CA ASP A 348 4.34 44.76 -21.30
C ASP A 348 3.40 43.84 -22.09
N SER A 349 2.89 42.79 -21.44
CA SER A 349 1.95 41.89 -22.11
C SER A 349 0.58 42.57 -22.19
N ILE A 350 0.17 42.94 -23.40
CA ILE A 350 -1.22 43.31 -23.66
C ILE A 350 -2.01 42.01 -23.79
N VAL A 351 -2.94 41.78 -22.87
CA VAL A 351 -3.88 40.65 -22.91
C VAL A 351 -5.17 41.13 -23.55
N ILE A 352 -5.54 40.51 -24.67
CA ILE A 352 -6.83 40.72 -25.33
C ILE A 352 -7.71 39.50 -25.02
N LEU A 353 -8.74 39.70 -24.20
CA LEU A 353 -9.72 38.67 -23.81
C LEU A 353 -10.98 38.82 -24.65
N ASP A 354 -11.32 37.80 -25.46
CA ASP A 354 -12.64 37.65 -26.09
C ASP A 354 -13.50 36.71 -25.23
N LEU A 355 -14.39 37.28 -24.42
CA LEU A 355 -15.22 36.55 -23.46
C LEU A 355 -16.64 36.39 -23.98
N LEU A 356 -17.14 35.15 -24.00
CA LEU A 356 -18.54 34.82 -24.24
C LEU A 356 -19.21 34.31 -22.96
N VAL A 357 -20.29 34.95 -22.53
CA VAL A 357 -21.09 34.54 -21.36
C VAL A 357 -22.40 33.92 -21.84
N LEU A 358 -22.63 32.65 -21.50
CA LEU A 358 -23.85 31.91 -21.84
C LEU A 358 -24.87 31.96 -20.69
N GLU A 359 -26.15 32.07 -21.02
CA GLU A 359 -27.23 31.90 -20.04
C GLU A 359 -27.28 30.47 -19.49
N ASP A 360 -27.91 30.28 -18.33
CA ASP A 360 -28.08 28.95 -17.71
C ASP A 360 -28.82 28.00 -18.68
N PRO A 361 -28.18 26.87 -19.08
CA PRO A 361 -28.75 25.95 -20.05
C PRO A 361 -29.89 25.09 -19.50
N ASP A 362 -30.25 25.18 -18.22
CA ASP A 362 -31.23 24.31 -17.55
C ASP A 362 -30.85 22.83 -17.74
N LEU A 363 -29.74 22.41 -17.12
CA LEU A 363 -29.25 21.03 -17.19
C LEU A 363 -30.33 20.04 -16.70
N ARG A 364 -30.61 19.00 -17.48
CA ARG A 364 -31.63 17.99 -17.17
C ARG A 364 -31.05 16.58 -17.19
N PRO A 365 -30.57 16.06 -16.04
CA PRO A 365 -30.13 14.68 -15.93
C PRO A 365 -31.30 13.70 -15.87
N SER A 366 -31.08 12.49 -16.36
CA SER A 366 -31.94 11.32 -16.16
C SER A 366 -31.16 10.23 -15.42
N PHE A 367 -31.78 9.59 -14.43
CA PHE A 367 -31.12 8.59 -13.58
C PHE A 367 -31.71 7.19 -13.80
N ASN A 368 -30.84 6.19 -13.81
CA ASN A 368 -31.19 4.79 -13.61
C ASN A 368 -30.88 4.45 -12.15
N LEU A 369 -31.89 4.01 -11.39
CA LEU A 369 -31.76 3.67 -9.98
C LEU A 369 -31.91 2.17 -9.81
N ARG A 370 -30.98 1.56 -9.07
CA ARG A 370 -31.07 0.16 -8.66
C ARG A 370 -31.00 0.10 -7.12
N PRO A 371 -32.15 -0.05 -6.45
CA PRO A 371 -32.21 -0.25 -5.00
C PRO A 371 -31.44 -1.51 -4.54
N PRO A 372 -30.98 -1.56 -3.28
CA PRO A 372 -30.50 -2.79 -2.65
C PRO A 372 -31.58 -3.89 -2.65
N ASN A 373 -31.16 -5.16 -2.68
CA ASN A 373 -32.10 -6.28 -2.63
C ASN A 373 -32.62 -6.54 -1.21
N CYS A 374 -31.79 -6.29 -0.19
CA CYS A 374 -32.13 -6.47 1.22
C CYS A 374 -32.15 -5.12 1.94
N PHE A 375 -32.96 -5.03 3.00
CA PHE A 375 -32.94 -3.85 3.88
C PHE A 375 -31.58 -3.73 4.59
N ASP A 376 -31.12 -2.49 4.79
CA ASP A 376 -29.87 -2.15 5.49
C ASP A 376 -28.59 -2.75 4.86
N THR A 377 -28.56 -2.93 3.53
CA THR A 377 -27.35 -3.32 2.79
C THR A 377 -26.83 -2.20 1.89
N ASN A 378 -25.52 -2.22 1.65
CA ASN A 378 -24.82 -1.26 0.78
C ASN A 378 -24.69 -1.82 -0.64
N GLU A 379 -25.80 -2.21 -1.26
CA GLU A 379 -25.81 -2.85 -2.60
C GLU A 379 -26.48 -1.98 -3.66
N GLY A 380 -26.97 -0.81 -3.27
CA GLY A 380 -27.65 0.12 -4.14
C GLY A 380 -26.72 0.79 -5.15
N GLU A 381 -27.32 1.27 -6.24
CA GLU A 381 -26.62 1.92 -7.34
C GLU A 381 -27.45 3.07 -7.93
N ILE A 382 -26.75 4.16 -8.26
CA ILE A 382 -27.25 5.30 -9.01
C ILE A 382 -26.38 5.49 -10.25
N GLU A 383 -27.00 5.52 -11.42
CA GLU A 383 -26.34 5.81 -12.69
C GLU A 383 -26.99 7.03 -13.37
N ILE A 384 -26.16 7.99 -13.81
CA ILE A 384 -26.59 9.12 -14.63
C ILE A 384 -26.65 8.66 -16.10
N ALA A 385 -27.83 8.25 -16.54
CA ALA A 385 -28.08 7.68 -17.87
C ALA A 385 -27.85 8.69 -19.00
N SER A 386 -28.30 9.94 -18.80
CA SER A 386 -28.08 11.03 -19.76
C SER A 386 -28.16 12.39 -19.08
N ILE A 387 -27.52 13.39 -19.67
CA ILE A 387 -27.62 14.80 -19.28
C ILE A 387 -28.04 15.53 -20.55
N ARG A 388 -29.20 16.18 -20.51
CA ARG A 388 -29.72 17.02 -21.60
C ARG A 388 -29.46 18.48 -21.30
N ASN A 389 -29.30 19.26 -22.36
CA ASN A 389 -28.84 20.65 -22.33
C ASN A 389 -27.40 20.79 -21.80
N GLY A 390 -26.79 21.96 -21.98
CA GLY A 390 -25.39 22.22 -21.62
C GLY A 390 -24.36 21.72 -22.63
N ILE A 391 -23.09 21.97 -22.33
CA ILE A 391 -21.95 21.66 -23.22
C ILE A 391 -21.05 20.60 -22.57
N PRO A 392 -20.85 19.41 -23.18
CA PRO A 392 -19.93 18.40 -22.64
C PRO A 392 -18.45 18.81 -22.79
N PRO A 393 -17.52 18.27 -21.99
CA PRO A 393 -17.73 17.23 -20.97
C PRO A 393 -18.44 17.74 -19.71
N TYR A 394 -19.13 16.84 -19.02
CA TYR A 394 -19.75 17.13 -17.73
C TYR A 394 -18.89 16.55 -16.62
N ILE A 395 -18.56 17.39 -15.64
CA ILE A 395 -17.88 17.02 -14.41
C ILE A 395 -18.93 16.82 -13.32
N ILE A 396 -18.87 15.70 -12.63
CA ILE A 396 -19.84 15.28 -11.64
C ILE A 396 -19.16 15.26 -10.27
N GLN A 397 -19.83 15.85 -9.29
CA GLN A 397 -19.56 15.66 -7.87
C GLN A 397 -20.69 14.81 -7.29
N PHE A 398 -20.34 13.72 -6.61
CA PHE A 398 -21.29 12.88 -5.90
C PHE A 398 -21.00 13.00 -4.41
N GLU A 399 -21.94 13.52 -3.63
CA GLU A 399 -21.70 13.90 -2.24
C GLU A 399 -20.45 14.80 -2.11
N ASP A 400 -19.58 14.50 -1.16
CA ASP A 400 -18.30 15.15 -0.92
C ASP A 400 -17.13 14.48 -1.66
N GLN A 401 -17.39 13.60 -2.63
CA GLN A 401 -16.33 12.97 -3.41
C GLN A 401 -15.66 13.96 -4.38
N PRO A 402 -14.38 13.75 -4.74
CA PRO A 402 -13.71 14.59 -5.72
C PRO A 402 -14.46 14.64 -7.05
N LEU A 403 -14.41 15.81 -7.68
CA LEU A 403 -14.94 16.03 -9.03
C LEU A 403 -14.37 14.99 -10.02
N GLY A 404 -15.23 14.38 -10.84
CA GLY A 404 -14.82 13.37 -11.79
C GLY A 404 -15.78 13.17 -12.97
N LEU A 405 -15.46 12.23 -13.85
CA LEU A 405 -16.28 11.88 -15.02
C LEU A 405 -17.16 10.64 -14.78
N ASN A 406 -17.08 10.04 -13.58
CA ASN A 406 -17.81 8.83 -13.24
C ASN A 406 -19.31 9.12 -13.20
N ARG A 407 -20.09 8.27 -13.90
CA ARG A 407 -21.55 8.39 -13.98
C ARG A 407 -22.29 7.32 -13.19
N ARG A 408 -21.57 6.36 -12.61
CA ARG A 408 -22.13 5.19 -11.94
C ARG A 408 -21.56 5.10 -10.53
N PHE A 409 -22.43 5.12 -9.54
CA PHE A 409 -22.12 5.09 -8.11
C PHE A 409 -22.75 3.84 -7.53
N VAL A 410 -21.93 2.97 -6.94
CA VAL A 410 -22.33 1.66 -6.39
C VAL A 410 -22.01 1.60 -4.91
N GLY A 411 -22.57 0.64 -4.20
CA GLY A 411 -22.28 0.45 -2.78
C GLY A 411 -23.14 1.36 -1.88
N LEU A 412 -24.32 1.75 -2.35
CA LEU A 412 -25.14 2.78 -1.73
C LEU A 412 -26.20 2.16 -0.80
N PRO A 413 -26.35 2.63 0.45
CA PRO A 413 -27.49 2.25 1.28
C PRO A 413 -28.81 2.73 0.66
N GLY A 414 -29.86 1.91 0.83
CA GLY A 414 -31.22 2.33 0.49
C GLY A 414 -31.80 3.30 1.53
N ASP A 415 -33.03 3.76 1.28
CA ASP A 415 -33.77 4.72 2.12
C ASP A 415 -32.98 6.02 2.37
N SER A 416 -32.14 6.39 1.40
CA SER A 416 -31.16 7.48 1.50
C SER A 416 -31.31 8.44 0.33
N THR A 417 -31.01 9.72 0.57
CA THR A 417 -31.01 10.77 -0.46
C THR A 417 -29.58 11.20 -0.76
N TYR A 418 -29.23 11.23 -2.04
CA TYR A 418 -27.89 11.56 -2.51
C TYR A 418 -27.85 12.89 -3.24
N ARG A 419 -26.89 13.75 -2.91
CA ARG A 419 -26.59 15.01 -3.58
C ARG A 419 -25.66 14.76 -4.77
N ILE A 420 -26.05 15.28 -5.92
CA ILE A 420 -25.29 15.20 -7.16
C ILE A 420 -25.18 16.61 -7.75
N GLN A 421 -23.96 17.07 -7.91
CA GLN A 421 -23.65 18.31 -8.61
C GLN A 421 -23.09 18.01 -9.99
N ILE A 422 -23.66 18.61 -11.03
CA ILE A 422 -23.25 18.44 -12.41
C ILE A 422 -22.79 19.79 -12.93
N THR A 423 -21.56 19.86 -13.42
CA THR A 423 -20.97 21.05 -14.02
C THR A 423 -20.64 20.77 -15.49
N ASP A 424 -21.06 21.65 -16.39
CA ASP A 424 -20.72 21.53 -17.81
C ASP A 424 -19.36 22.16 -18.15
N ALA A 425 -18.94 22.08 -19.42
CA ALA A 425 -17.63 22.57 -19.86
C ALA A 425 -17.45 24.09 -19.72
N THR A 426 -18.54 24.85 -19.59
CA THR A 426 -18.54 26.32 -19.42
C THR A 426 -18.73 26.74 -17.97
N GLY A 427 -18.83 25.78 -17.05
CA GLY A 427 -18.99 26.00 -15.62
C GLY A 427 -20.43 26.16 -15.16
N CYS A 428 -21.44 25.94 -16.01
CA CYS A 428 -22.84 25.95 -15.56
C CYS A 428 -23.10 24.77 -14.63
N MET A 429 -23.64 25.03 -13.44
CA MET A 429 -23.80 24.03 -12.38
C MET A 429 -25.28 23.76 -12.08
N LEU A 430 -25.62 22.49 -11.94
CA LEU A 430 -26.87 22.00 -11.36
C LEU A 430 -26.57 21.24 -10.07
N ASP A 431 -27.28 21.56 -9.00
CA ASP A 431 -27.28 20.80 -7.75
C ASP A 431 -28.65 20.11 -7.58
N THR A 432 -28.65 18.78 -7.46
CA THR A 432 -29.88 17.98 -7.36
C THR A 432 -29.74 16.88 -6.32
N MET A 433 -30.89 16.44 -5.79
CA MET A 433 -30.98 15.33 -4.85
C MET A 433 -31.72 14.13 -5.48
N VAL A 434 -31.23 12.92 -5.23
CA VAL A 434 -31.81 11.67 -5.73
C VAL A 434 -32.09 10.73 -4.57
N PHE A 435 -33.34 10.32 -4.40
CA PHE A 435 -33.75 9.35 -3.38
C PHE A 435 -33.61 7.91 -3.91
N LEU A 436 -32.86 7.07 -3.20
CA LEU A 436 -32.71 5.65 -3.48
C LEU A 436 -33.57 4.86 -2.48
N ALA A 437 -34.63 4.22 -2.96
CA ALA A 437 -35.53 3.44 -2.11
C ALA A 437 -34.84 2.21 -1.49
N ALA A 438 -35.39 1.69 -0.39
CA ALA A 438 -35.05 0.39 0.18
C ALA A 438 -36.27 -0.55 0.21
N PRO A 439 -36.06 -1.88 0.22
CA PRO A 439 -37.10 -2.84 0.57
C PRO A 439 -37.63 -2.63 2.00
N VAL A 440 -38.83 -3.13 2.30
CA VAL A 440 -39.38 -3.09 3.66
C VAL A 440 -38.54 -4.00 4.58
N PRO A 441 -38.20 -3.56 5.82
CA PRO A 441 -37.47 -4.39 6.77
C PRO A 441 -38.19 -5.73 7.04
N LEU A 442 -37.43 -6.82 7.06
CA LEU A 442 -37.93 -8.12 7.49
C LEU A 442 -38.15 -8.10 9.01
N THR A 443 -39.20 -8.76 9.47
CA THR A 443 -39.45 -9.01 10.90
C THR A 443 -39.63 -10.50 11.12
N LEU A 444 -39.02 -11.02 12.19
CA LEU A 444 -39.19 -12.39 12.66
C LEU A 444 -39.41 -12.34 14.18
N ASP A 445 -40.48 -12.99 14.64
CA ASP A 445 -40.85 -13.10 16.05
C ASP A 445 -41.10 -14.57 16.40
N LEU A 446 -40.29 -15.10 17.32
CA LEU A 446 -40.38 -16.45 17.90
C LEU A 446 -41.31 -16.52 19.12
N GLY A 447 -41.78 -15.38 19.61
CA GLY A 447 -42.54 -15.25 20.84
C GLY A 447 -41.67 -15.07 22.09
N PRO A 448 -42.30 -14.95 23.27
CA PRO A 448 -41.57 -14.72 24.51
C PRO A 448 -40.88 -15.98 25.02
N ASP A 449 -39.97 -15.79 25.99
CA ASP A 449 -39.34 -16.87 26.74
C ASP A 449 -40.38 -17.80 27.39
N GLN A 450 -40.06 -19.10 27.45
CA GLN A 450 -40.97 -20.14 27.90
C GLN A 450 -40.44 -20.82 29.18
N ASN A 451 -41.35 -21.18 30.08
CA ASN A 451 -41.05 -21.99 31.25
C ASN A 451 -41.82 -23.30 31.16
N LEU A 452 -41.11 -24.42 31.25
CA LEU A 452 -41.62 -25.78 31.08
C LEU A 452 -41.18 -26.65 32.25
N LEU A 453 -41.93 -27.72 32.51
CA LEU A 453 -41.49 -28.84 33.34
C LEU A 453 -40.85 -29.91 32.46
N LEU A 454 -39.86 -30.62 33.01
CA LEU A 454 -39.26 -31.78 32.34
C LEU A 454 -40.35 -32.79 31.93
N GLY A 455 -40.41 -33.08 30.63
CA GLY A 455 -41.41 -33.96 30.01
C GLY A 455 -42.53 -33.24 29.26
N GLU A 456 -42.63 -31.90 29.34
CA GLU A 456 -43.57 -31.09 28.57
C GLU A 456 -43.04 -30.76 27.17
N SER A 457 -43.87 -30.93 26.15
CA SER A 457 -43.55 -30.48 24.79
C SER A 457 -43.98 -29.04 24.56
N LEU A 458 -43.20 -28.32 23.75
CA LEU A 458 -43.45 -26.95 23.33
C LEU A 458 -43.69 -26.91 21.81
N SER A 459 -44.59 -26.03 21.39
CA SER A 459 -44.76 -25.63 19.98
C SER A 459 -44.20 -24.23 19.79
N LEU A 460 -43.17 -24.10 18.94
CA LEU A 460 -42.61 -22.81 18.53
C LEU A 460 -43.04 -22.51 17.11
N ARG A 461 -43.59 -21.31 16.87
CA ARG A 461 -44.05 -20.88 15.56
C ARG A 461 -43.50 -19.52 15.19
N ALA A 462 -42.78 -19.46 14.08
CA ALA A 462 -42.24 -18.25 13.50
C ALA A 462 -43.34 -17.34 12.94
N ARG A 463 -43.35 -16.08 13.36
CA ARG A 463 -44.21 -15.02 12.82
C ARG A 463 -43.36 -14.04 12.02
N THR A 464 -43.60 -13.98 10.71
CA THR A 464 -42.87 -13.11 9.78
C THR A 464 -43.81 -12.15 9.07
N ASN A 465 -43.29 -10.99 8.63
CA ASN A 465 -44.00 -10.07 7.73
C ASN A 465 -43.74 -10.38 6.24
N PHE A 466 -43.03 -11.46 5.94
CA PHE A 466 -42.61 -11.89 4.61
C PHE A 466 -42.79 -13.41 4.43
N ALA A 467 -42.79 -13.87 3.18
CA ALA A 467 -42.78 -15.29 2.85
C ALA A 467 -41.32 -15.80 2.89
N ALA A 468 -40.97 -16.54 3.95
CA ALA A 468 -39.66 -17.15 4.05
C ALA A 468 -39.53 -18.36 3.12
N ALA A 469 -38.47 -18.39 2.32
CA ALA A 469 -38.06 -19.51 1.49
C ALA A 469 -37.45 -20.66 2.32
N SER A 470 -36.80 -20.34 3.44
CA SER A 470 -36.23 -21.35 4.34
C SER A 470 -36.23 -20.91 5.81
N TYR A 471 -36.23 -21.91 6.69
CA TYR A 471 -36.09 -21.75 8.13
C TYR A 471 -34.95 -22.63 8.64
N ARG A 472 -34.07 -22.06 9.46
CA ARG A 472 -32.95 -22.78 10.09
C ARG A 472 -32.98 -22.58 11.61
N TRP A 473 -33.29 -23.66 12.30
CA TRP A 473 -33.29 -23.71 13.76
C TRP A 473 -31.93 -24.13 14.29
N THR A 474 -31.46 -23.48 15.35
CA THR A 474 -30.29 -23.89 16.13
C THR A 474 -30.56 -23.73 17.61
N THR A 475 -29.80 -24.43 18.44
CA THR A 475 -29.89 -24.35 19.91
C THR A 475 -28.48 -24.31 20.50
N THR A 476 -28.36 -23.77 21.72
CA THR A 476 -27.11 -23.80 22.50
C THR A 476 -26.73 -25.20 22.99
N VAL A 477 -27.65 -26.17 23.02
CA VAL A 477 -27.37 -27.55 23.44
C VAL A 477 -27.38 -28.48 22.22
N ALA A 478 -26.19 -28.77 21.68
CA ALA A 478 -26.03 -29.47 20.41
C ALA A 478 -26.64 -30.88 20.40
N GLU A 479 -26.69 -31.56 21.55
CA GLU A 479 -27.27 -32.90 21.72
C GLU A 479 -28.81 -32.89 21.66
N GLN A 480 -29.45 -31.71 21.73
CA GLN A 480 -30.91 -31.55 21.66
C GLN A 480 -31.34 -30.88 20.34
N ALA A 481 -31.03 -31.54 19.23
CA ALA A 481 -31.41 -31.06 17.90
C ALA A 481 -32.93 -30.78 17.80
N ILE A 482 -33.27 -29.60 17.29
CA ILE A 482 -34.66 -29.20 17.02
C ILE A 482 -35.14 -30.02 15.80
N PRO A 483 -36.33 -30.66 15.85
CA PRO A 483 -36.79 -31.61 14.84
C PRO A 483 -37.25 -30.90 13.56
N CYS A 484 -36.29 -30.34 12.85
CA CYS A 484 -36.44 -29.69 11.55
C CYS A 484 -35.36 -30.24 10.60
N PHE A 485 -35.72 -31.27 9.84
CA PHE A 485 -34.77 -31.97 8.96
C PHE A 485 -34.79 -31.46 7.51
N GLN A 486 -35.77 -30.63 7.15
CA GLN A 486 -35.88 -29.99 5.84
C GLN A 486 -36.17 -28.49 6.03
N PRO A 487 -35.37 -27.57 5.48
CA PRO A 487 -35.55 -26.13 5.70
C PRO A 487 -36.90 -25.58 5.21
N GLN A 488 -37.49 -26.24 4.20
CA GLN A 488 -38.81 -25.94 3.67
C GLN A 488 -39.87 -26.62 4.54
N GLY A 489 -40.61 -25.83 5.32
CA GLY A 489 -41.73 -26.32 6.14
C GLY A 489 -41.53 -26.23 7.66
N CYS A 490 -40.39 -25.75 8.15
CA CYS A 490 -40.11 -25.60 9.58
C CYS A 490 -40.56 -24.26 10.17
N GLN A 491 -41.65 -23.68 9.67
CA GLN A 491 -42.23 -22.48 10.27
C GLN A 491 -42.75 -22.75 11.69
N GLU A 492 -43.21 -23.98 11.94
CA GLU A 492 -43.67 -24.44 13.25
C GLU A 492 -42.97 -25.75 13.59
N VAL A 493 -42.47 -25.86 14.83
CA VAL A 493 -41.82 -27.06 15.34
C VAL A 493 -42.44 -27.48 16.66
N ASN A 494 -42.69 -28.78 16.81
CA ASN A 494 -43.06 -29.38 18.09
C ASN A 494 -41.82 -30.08 18.65
N TRP A 495 -41.38 -29.67 19.83
CA TRP A 495 -40.11 -30.07 20.39
C TRP A 495 -40.20 -30.36 21.88
N LEU A 496 -39.32 -31.22 22.38
CA LEU A 496 -39.25 -31.66 23.77
C LEU A 496 -37.89 -31.26 24.35
N PRO A 497 -37.75 -30.04 24.90
CA PRO A 497 -36.51 -29.61 25.51
C PRO A 497 -36.31 -30.35 26.85
N LEU A 498 -35.07 -30.77 27.14
CA LEU A 498 -34.75 -31.48 28.39
C LEU A 498 -33.88 -30.64 29.35
N ALA A 499 -33.44 -29.46 28.91
CA ALA A 499 -32.61 -28.55 29.69
C ALA A 499 -32.84 -27.09 29.28
N ASP A 500 -32.40 -26.17 30.14
CA ASP A 500 -32.37 -24.74 29.87
C ASP A 500 -31.49 -24.43 28.66
N GLN A 501 -32.01 -23.67 27.70
CA GLN A 501 -31.27 -23.32 26.48
C GLN A 501 -31.86 -22.13 25.72
N TYR A 502 -31.01 -21.46 24.93
CA TYR A 502 -31.46 -20.54 23.90
C TYR A 502 -31.71 -21.28 22.60
N VAL A 503 -32.83 -20.96 21.97
CA VAL A 503 -33.17 -21.36 20.62
C VAL A 503 -33.04 -20.16 19.71
N TYR A 504 -32.39 -20.34 18.56
CA TYR A 504 -32.29 -19.33 17.50
C TYR A 504 -33.01 -19.85 16.25
N LEU A 505 -33.71 -18.95 15.58
CA LEU A 505 -34.27 -19.19 14.26
C LEU A 505 -33.75 -18.15 13.29
N THR A 506 -33.11 -18.61 12.22
CA THR A 506 -32.82 -17.78 11.06
C THR A 506 -33.84 -18.08 9.95
N ALA A 507 -34.52 -17.06 9.46
CA ALA A 507 -35.41 -17.14 8.30
C ALA A 507 -34.79 -16.41 7.11
N GLU A 508 -34.93 -16.97 5.91
CA GLU A 508 -34.42 -16.43 4.64
C GLU A 508 -35.57 -16.27 3.65
N ASP A 509 -35.65 -15.15 2.93
CA ASP A 509 -36.65 -14.92 1.88
C ASP A 509 -36.20 -15.45 0.49
N GLU A 510 -37.01 -15.24 -0.55
CA GLU A 510 -36.68 -15.67 -1.92
C GLU A 510 -35.51 -14.89 -2.57
N LEU A 511 -35.17 -13.72 -2.03
CA LEU A 511 -34.08 -12.87 -2.50
C LEU A 511 -32.75 -13.14 -1.76
N GLY A 512 -32.77 -14.03 -0.76
CA GLY A 512 -31.61 -14.41 0.06
C GLY A 512 -31.39 -13.51 1.28
N CYS A 513 -32.36 -12.65 1.62
CA CYS A 513 -32.28 -11.78 2.79
C CYS A 513 -32.59 -12.58 4.06
N THR A 514 -31.74 -12.46 5.08
CA THR A 514 -31.86 -13.25 6.32
C THR A 514 -32.16 -12.39 7.54
N ILE A 515 -32.94 -12.93 8.47
CA ILE A 515 -33.18 -12.35 9.80
C ILE A 515 -33.14 -13.46 10.86
N THR A 516 -32.64 -13.13 12.05
CA THR A 516 -32.55 -14.08 13.17
C THR A 516 -33.24 -13.52 14.40
N ASP A 517 -33.98 -14.39 15.09
CA ASP A 517 -34.56 -14.11 16.40
C ASP A 517 -34.23 -15.26 17.37
N SER A 518 -34.39 -15.03 18.68
CA SER A 518 -34.08 -16.00 19.72
C SER A 518 -35.09 -15.99 20.87
N ALA A 519 -35.34 -17.16 21.45
CA ALA A 519 -36.14 -17.31 22.67
C ALA A 519 -35.40 -18.19 23.70
N PHE A 520 -35.52 -17.84 24.98
CA PHE A 520 -34.99 -18.66 26.07
C PHE A 520 -36.04 -19.66 26.57
N ILE A 521 -35.65 -20.92 26.68
CA ILE A 521 -36.49 -22.00 27.19
C ILE A 521 -35.91 -22.46 28.52
N ALA A 522 -36.65 -22.24 29.60
CA ALA A 522 -36.33 -22.74 30.94
C ALA A 522 -37.09 -24.04 31.21
N VAL A 523 -36.38 -25.09 31.61
CA VAL A 523 -36.92 -26.42 31.91
C VAL A 523 -36.66 -26.74 33.37
N ALA A 524 -37.67 -26.58 34.21
CA ALA A 524 -37.61 -27.00 35.60
C ALA A 524 -37.64 -28.53 35.70
N THR A 525 -36.74 -29.10 36.51
CA THR A 525 -36.50 -30.56 36.61
C THR A 525 -36.88 -31.14 37.99
N PRO A 526 -38.14 -31.02 38.45
CA PRO A 526 -38.55 -31.56 39.75
C PRO A 526 -38.47 -33.10 39.79
N ARG A 527 -37.93 -33.65 40.87
CA ARG A 527 -37.63 -35.08 41.03
C ARG A 527 -38.68 -35.79 41.91
N ASP A 528 -39.95 -35.55 41.61
CA ASP A 528 -41.07 -36.08 42.39
C ASP A 528 -41.26 -37.58 42.13
N VAL A 529 -40.83 -38.42 43.08
CA VAL A 529 -41.07 -39.87 43.09
C VAL A 529 -41.85 -40.23 44.34
N TYR A 530 -43.03 -40.81 44.18
CA TYR A 530 -43.82 -41.33 45.28
C TYR A 530 -43.49 -42.81 45.51
N ILE A 531 -43.02 -43.13 46.71
CA ILE A 531 -42.68 -44.49 47.13
C ILE A 531 -43.57 -44.84 48.32
N PRO A 532 -44.48 -45.84 48.19
CA PRO A 532 -45.31 -46.28 49.30
C PRO A 532 -44.46 -46.76 50.48
N ASN A 533 -44.97 -46.59 51.71
CA ASN A 533 -44.34 -47.08 52.95
C ASN A 533 -45.11 -48.26 53.58
N VAL A 534 -46.28 -48.62 53.04
CA VAL A 534 -47.09 -49.79 53.40
C VAL A 534 -47.70 -50.41 52.13
N PHE A 535 -47.78 -51.74 52.07
CA PHE A 535 -48.61 -52.44 51.08
C PHE A 535 -49.20 -53.74 51.67
N SER A 536 -50.32 -54.20 51.10
CA SER A 536 -51.16 -55.29 51.62
C SER A 536 -51.45 -56.33 50.54
N PRO A 537 -50.56 -57.31 50.30
CA PRO A 537 -50.76 -58.36 49.29
C PRO A 537 -51.82 -59.38 49.76
N ASN A 538 -53.10 -59.03 49.57
CA ASN A 538 -54.27 -59.81 49.95
C ASN A 538 -55.20 -60.14 48.75
N ASP A 539 -54.81 -59.74 47.55
CA ASP A 539 -55.49 -59.98 46.27
C ASP A 539 -56.87 -59.29 46.18
N ASP A 540 -57.04 -58.16 46.89
CA ASP A 540 -58.24 -57.32 46.83
C ASP A 540 -58.19 -56.24 45.74
N GLY A 541 -57.06 -56.14 45.04
CA GLY A 541 -56.78 -55.17 43.99
C GLY A 541 -56.20 -53.84 44.49
N LEU A 542 -56.06 -53.64 45.81
CA LEU A 542 -55.59 -52.41 46.43
C LEU A 542 -54.27 -52.64 47.18
N ASN A 543 -53.21 -51.96 46.71
CA ASN A 543 -51.88 -52.04 47.32
C ASN A 543 -51.32 -53.48 47.41
N ASP A 544 -51.66 -54.35 46.45
CA ASP A 544 -51.15 -55.73 46.42
C ASP A 544 -49.68 -55.83 46.03
N HIS A 545 -49.14 -54.79 45.40
CA HIS A 545 -47.76 -54.75 44.91
C HIS A 545 -47.06 -53.50 45.44
N PHE A 546 -45.81 -53.68 45.86
CA PHE A 546 -44.92 -52.56 46.17
C PHE A 546 -44.25 -52.06 44.89
N MET A 547 -44.60 -50.84 44.48
CA MET A 547 -44.11 -50.17 43.28
C MET A 547 -43.97 -48.67 43.51
N ALA A 548 -42.97 -48.04 42.89
CA ALA A 548 -42.81 -46.59 42.90
C ALA A 548 -43.60 -45.93 41.77
N PHE A 549 -44.11 -44.73 42.03
CA PHE A 549 -44.93 -43.94 41.12
C PHE A 549 -44.28 -42.57 40.89
N GLY A 550 -44.62 -41.97 39.76
CA GLY A 550 -44.33 -40.57 39.50
C GLY A 550 -44.85 -40.15 38.14
N PRO A 551 -44.73 -38.86 37.80
CA PRO A 551 -45.25 -38.33 36.56
C PRO A 551 -44.52 -38.92 35.35
N THR A 552 -45.26 -39.53 34.43
CA THR A 552 -44.78 -39.93 33.11
C THR A 552 -45.05 -38.79 32.10
N PRO A 553 -44.11 -38.47 31.18
CA PRO A 553 -42.87 -39.18 30.87
C PRO A 553 -41.63 -38.71 31.66
N ARG A 554 -41.76 -37.90 32.73
CA ARG A 554 -40.62 -37.34 33.46
C ARG A 554 -39.68 -38.40 34.04
N ILE A 555 -40.26 -39.49 34.55
CA ILE A 555 -39.51 -40.70 34.91
C ILE A 555 -39.43 -41.60 33.68
N SER A 556 -38.19 -41.90 33.24
CA SER A 556 -37.92 -42.75 32.08
C SER A 556 -38.01 -44.24 32.44
N SER A 557 -37.31 -44.67 33.49
CA SER A 557 -37.42 -46.04 34.03
C SER A 557 -37.01 -46.11 35.50
N ILE A 558 -37.47 -47.15 36.19
CA ILE A 558 -36.85 -47.60 37.43
C ILE A 558 -35.76 -48.60 37.04
N THR A 559 -34.51 -48.17 37.01
CA THR A 559 -33.39 -49.02 36.57
C THR A 559 -33.22 -50.22 37.48
N ARG A 560 -33.50 -50.05 38.78
CA ARG A 560 -33.45 -51.14 39.77
C ARG A 560 -34.36 -50.90 40.97
N LEU A 561 -35.06 -51.94 41.42
CA LEU A 561 -35.77 -52.01 42.70
C LEU A 561 -35.33 -53.26 43.46
N GLN A 562 -34.61 -53.05 44.57
CA GLN A 562 -34.22 -54.12 45.47
C GLN A 562 -35.04 -54.03 46.76
N VAL A 563 -35.55 -55.17 47.22
CA VAL A 563 -36.16 -55.31 48.56
C VAL A 563 -35.39 -56.34 49.35
N LEU A 564 -35.03 -56.00 50.58
CA LEU A 564 -34.25 -56.82 51.50
C LEU A 564 -35.04 -57.06 52.79
N ASP A 565 -34.83 -58.20 53.42
CA ASP A 565 -35.34 -58.44 54.77
C ASP A 565 -34.57 -57.61 55.83
N ARG A 566 -35.06 -57.62 57.07
CA ARG A 566 -34.43 -56.90 58.21
C ARG A 566 -32.97 -57.28 58.49
N TRP A 567 -32.47 -58.38 57.92
CA TRP A 567 -31.12 -58.87 58.10
C TRP A 567 -30.23 -58.59 56.87
N GLY A 568 -30.75 -57.86 55.87
CA GLY A 568 -30.03 -57.51 54.65
C GLY A 568 -30.00 -58.61 53.60
N LYS A 569 -30.83 -59.66 53.73
CA LYS A 569 -30.96 -60.68 52.69
C LYS A 569 -31.87 -60.15 51.59
N LEU A 570 -31.40 -60.22 50.33
CA LEU A 570 -32.18 -59.84 49.16
C LEU A 570 -33.41 -60.76 48.98
N ILE A 571 -34.58 -60.14 48.83
CA ILE A 571 -35.89 -60.78 48.70
C ILE A 571 -36.49 -60.57 47.31
N PHE A 572 -36.30 -59.37 46.74
CA PHE A 572 -36.75 -59.01 45.40
C PHE A 572 -35.67 -58.16 44.70
N ASP A 573 -35.44 -58.39 43.40
CA ASP A 573 -34.55 -57.59 42.53
C ASP A 573 -35.23 -57.40 41.18
N GLY A 574 -35.99 -56.31 41.03
CA GLY A 574 -36.57 -55.88 39.77
C GLY A 574 -35.62 -54.93 39.03
N ARG A 575 -35.58 -55.00 37.70
CA ARG A 575 -34.71 -54.19 36.85
C ARG A 575 -35.47 -53.64 35.66
N GLU A 576 -35.13 -52.41 35.26
CA GLU A 576 -35.77 -51.69 34.16
C GLU A 576 -37.31 -51.76 34.22
N LEU A 577 -37.85 -51.47 35.40
CA LEU A 577 -39.29 -51.49 35.65
C LEU A 577 -39.94 -50.20 35.15
N THR A 578 -41.17 -50.31 34.69
CA THR A 578 -41.98 -49.18 34.24
C THR A 578 -42.69 -48.54 35.44
N PRO A 579 -42.42 -47.26 35.79
CA PRO A 579 -43.04 -46.59 36.93
C PRO A 579 -44.58 -46.73 36.94
N GLY A 580 -45.15 -47.08 38.09
CA GLY A 580 -46.59 -47.26 38.26
C GLY A 580 -47.21 -48.54 37.68
N VAL A 581 -46.45 -49.40 36.99
CA VAL A 581 -46.95 -50.71 36.54
C VAL A 581 -46.87 -51.73 37.68
N LEU A 582 -47.99 -51.90 38.40
CA LEU A 582 -48.07 -52.68 39.64
C LEU A 582 -47.50 -54.10 39.54
N ARG A 583 -47.84 -54.84 38.47
CA ARG A 583 -47.41 -56.23 38.23
C ARG A 583 -45.90 -56.43 38.10
N GLU A 584 -45.14 -55.35 37.85
CA GLU A 584 -43.69 -55.37 37.77
C GLU A 584 -43.02 -55.12 39.13
N GLY A 585 -43.80 -54.63 40.11
CA GLY A 585 -43.38 -54.44 41.48
C GLY A 585 -43.35 -55.73 42.30
N TRP A 586 -42.99 -55.62 43.58
CA TRP A 586 -42.93 -56.78 44.47
C TRP A 586 -44.32 -57.14 44.99
N ASP A 587 -44.78 -58.36 44.70
CA ASP A 587 -46.08 -58.92 45.08
C ASP A 587 -46.16 -59.42 46.55
N GLY A 588 -45.11 -59.19 47.34
CA GLY A 588 -45.04 -59.68 48.72
C GLY A 588 -44.81 -61.18 48.85
N THR A 589 -44.30 -61.85 47.81
CA THR A 589 -43.86 -63.25 47.87
C THR A 589 -42.34 -63.38 47.84
N VAL A 590 -41.82 -64.48 48.40
CA VAL A 590 -40.41 -64.86 48.36
C VAL A 590 -40.34 -66.30 47.89
N GLN A 591 -39.73 -66.54 46.72
CA GLN A 591 -39.66 -67.87 46.10
C GLN A 591 -41.05 -68.54 45.95
N GLY A 592 -42.07 -67.75 45.58
CA GLY A 592 -43.44 -68.22 45.39
C GLY A 592 -44.22 -68.51 46.68
N LYS A 593 -43.66 -68.19 47.86
CA LYS A 593 -44.36 -68.30 49.15
C LYS A 593 -44.65 -66.91 49.72
N PRO A 594 -45.78 -66.71 50.42
CA PRO A 594 -46.06 -65.43 51.08
C PRO A 594 -44.92 -65.00 52.01
N ALA A 595 -44.41 -63.78 51.84
CA ALA A 595 -43.41 -63.19 52.72
C ALA A 595 -43.97 -63.00 54.14
N SER A 596 -43.10 -62.88 55.15
CA SER A 596 -43.56 -62.64 56.53
C SER A 596 -44.08 -61.22 56.69
N ILE A 597 -45.12 -61.02 57.51
CA ILE A 597 -45.57 -59.68 57.90
C ILE A 597 -44.42 -59.00 58.66
N GLY A 598 -44.14 -57.74 58.33
CA GLY A 598 -43.07 -56.98 58.97
C GLY A 598 -42.42 -55.95 58.05
N VAL A 599 -41.35 -55.36 58.56
CA VAL A 599 -40.61 -54.29 57.90
C VAL A 599 -39.51 -54.88 56.99
N TYR A 600 -39.46 -54.39 55.76
CA TYR A 600 -38.45 -54.67 54.75
C TYR A 600 -37.73 -53.37 54.38
N ILE A 601 -36.49 -53.48 53.91
CA ILE A 601 -35.71 -52.33 53.44
C ILE A 601 -35.70 -52.34 51.92
N TYR A 602 -35.92 -51.20 51.28
CA TYR A 602 -35.81 -51.08 49.84
C TYR A 602 -34.66 -50.15 49.42
N GLN A 603 -34.10 -50.43 48.25
CA GLN A 603 -33.24 -49.53 47.51
C GLN A 603 -33.77 -49.43 46.07
N LEU A 604 -34.09 -48.22 45.64
CA LEU A 604 -34.72 -47.90 44.36
C LEU A 604 -33.81 -46.95 43.60
N GLU A 605 -33.49 -47.27 42.35
CA GLU A 605 -32.75 -46.40 41.44
C GLU A 605 -33.66 -45.99 40.28
N VAL A 606 -33.81 -44.68 40.08
CA VAL A 606 -34.75 -44.08 39.14
C VAL A 606 -33.99 -43.24 38.11
N ARG A 607 -34.20 -43.51 36.83
CA ARG A 607 -33.68 -42.71 35.71
C ARG A 607 -34.76 -41.77 35.19
N PHE A 608 -34.45 -40.48 35.13
CA PHE A 608 -35.32 -39.44 34.60
C PHE A 608 -35.11 -39.23 33.09
N LEU A 609 -36.03 -38.50 32.47
CA LEU A 609 -36.06 -38.26 31.02
C LEU A 609 -34.82 -37.53 30.48
N ASP A 610 -34.21 -36.68 31.29
CA ASP A 610 -32.96 -35.97 30.98
C ASP A 610 -31.70 -36.84 31.19
N GLY A 611 -31.86 -38.12 31.53
CA GLY A 611 -30.77 -39.06 31.80
C GLY A 611 -30.21 -38.99 33.22
N PHE A 612 -30.67 -38.05 34.06
CA PHE A 612 -30.27 -38.01 35.46
C PHE A 612 -30.79 -39.24 36.21
N THR A 613 -29.96 -39.81 37.07
CA THR A 613 -30.33 -40.98 37.89
C THR A 613 -30.27 -40.63 39.36
N GLN A 614 -31.29 -41.03 40.13
CA GLN A 614 -31.35 -40.82 41.57
C GLN A 614 -31.70 -42.10 42.31
N THR A 615 -31.02 -42.31 43.44
CA THR A 615 -31.29 -43.44 44.34
C THR A 615 -32.12 -42.99 45.54
N TYR A 616 -33.12 -43.81 45.87
CA TYR A 616 -33.96 -43.68 47.06
C TYR A 616 -33.81 -44.95 47.91
N SER A 617 -33.85 -44.80 49.22
CA SER A 617 -33.88 -45.92 50.15
C SER A 617 -34.82 -45.60 51.30
N GLY A 618 -35.35 -46.65 51.92
CA GLY A 618 -36.29 -46.52 53.02
C GLY A 618 -36.78 -47.88 53.48
N ASP A 619 -37.76 -47.86 54.37
CA ASP A 619 -38.45 -49.04 54.83
C ASP A 619 -39.88 -49.13 54.26
N ILE A 620 -40.33 -50.37 54.04
CA ILE A 620 -41.67 -50.72 53.58
C ILE A 620 -42.25 -51.74 54.55
N MET A 621 -43.46 -51.49 55.04
CA MET A 621 -44.17 -52.39 55.93
C MET A 621 -45.15 -53.26 55.12
N LEU A 622 -44.97 -54.58 55.19
CA LEU A 622 -45.90 -55.56 54.63
C LEU A 622 -46.94 -55.94 55.69
N VAL A 623 -48.22 -55.73 55.38
CA VAL A 623 -49.38 -56.13 56.21
C VAL A 623 -50.29 -57.09 55.44
N ARG A 624 -51.18 -57.82 56.12
CA ARG A 624 -52.20 -58.68 55.50
C ARG A 624 -53.51 -58.64 56.26
#